data_AF-A0A2R6E717-F1
#
_entry.id   AF-A0A2R6E717-F1
#
_cell.length_a   1.000
_cell.length_b   1.000
_cell.length_c   1.000
_cell.angle_alpha   90.00
_cell.angle_beta   90.00
_cell.angle_gamma   90.00
#
_symmetry.space_group_name_H-M   'P 1'
#
loop_
_entity.id
_entity.type
_entity.pdbx_description
1 polymer ?
#
loop_
_entity_poly.entity_id
_entity_poly.type
_entity_poly.pdbx_seq_one_letter_code
_entity_poly.pdbx_strand_id
1 'polypeptide(L)'
;MRPARLPPGVNDTPDAADAYRTVAGPGRARFEVRGSEFIGHVRPARTVDEAEGFVEAVRAEHAVATHNVPAYRVRADPLRECASDDGEPTNSAGKPALNVLQQEETENVVAVVTRYYGGTNLGVGGLARAYSRAVKGAVDDAGVHSVERAGVCVSISPLRCRSFEQDKERFR
;
A
#
# COMPACT_ATOMS: atom_id res chain seq x y z
N MET A 1 46.08 -29.73 -16.07
CA MET A 1 45.20 -28.55 -15.98
C MET A 1 43.77 -29.03 -15.88
N ARG A 2 43.06 -28.73 -14.78
CA ARG A 2 41.63 -29.05 -14.64
C ARG A 2 40.80 -27.98 -15.36
N PRO A 3 39.72 -28.33 -16.08
CA PRO A 3 38.85 -27.34 -16.69
C PRO A 3 38.13 -26.52 -15.61
N ALA A 4 37.98 -25.22 -15.87
CA ALA A 4 37.27 -24.29 -15.00
C ALA A 4 35.79 -24.71 -14.86
N ARG A 5 35.34 -24.80 -13.62
CA ARG A 5 33.94 -25.05 -13.27
C ARG A 5 33.14 -23.77 -13.58
N LEU A 6 32.18 -23.84 -14.49
CA LEU A 6 31.19 -22.78 -14.73
C LEU A 6 30.43 -22.46 -13.41
N PRO A 7 30.06 -21.20 -13.14
CA PRO A 7 29.23 -20.88 -12.00
C PRO A 7 27.86 -21.56 -12.12
N PRO A 8 27.27 -22.05 -11.01
CA PRO A 8 25.93 -22.60 -11.03
C PRO A 8 24.92 -21.52 -11.45
N GLY A 9 23.95 -21.94 -12.27
CA GLY A 9 22.94 -21.09 -12.85
C GLY A 9 22.18 -20.26 -11.83
N VAL A 10 21.93 -19.02 -12.20
CA VAL A 10 20.88 -18.21 -11.61
C VAL A 10 19.56 -18.97 -11.80
N ASN A 11 18.94 -19.38 -10.70
CA ASN A 11 17.56 -19.84 -10.73
C ASN A 11 16.70 -18.59 -10.91
N ASP A 12 16.36 -18.26 -12.15
CA ASP A 12 15.39 -17.20 -12.51
C ASP A 12 13.94 -17.65 -12.25
N THR A 13 13.69 -18.28 -11.10
CA THR A 13 12.31 -18.35 -10.59
C THR A 13 12.14 -17.05 -9.79
N PRO A 14 11.21 -16.15 -10.15
CA PRO A 14 10.95 -14.99 -9.31
C PRO A 14 10.65 -15.52 -7.91
N ASP A 15 11.49 -15.16 -6.95
CA ASP A 15 11.26 -15.51 -5.57
C ASP A 15 9.87 -14.94 -5.22
N ALA A 16 9.03 -15.74 -4.56
CA ALA A 16 7.71 -15.29 -4.12
C ALA A 16 7.79 -14.01 -3.25
N ALA A 17 8.98 -13.69 -2.75
CA ALA A 17 9.34 -12.43 -2.10
C ALA A 17 9.07 -11.15 -2.94
N ASP A 18 9.07 -11.24 -4.27
CA ASP A 18 8.86 -10.07 -5.15
C ASP A 18 7.40 -9.80 -5.52
N ALA A 19 6.49 -10.74 -5.23
CA ALA A 19 5.06 -10.57 -5.43
C ALA A 19 4.39 -10.01 -4.16
N TYR A 20 3.38 -9.16 -4.33
CA TYR A 20 2.56 -8.67 -3.21
C TYR A 20 1.14 -8.37 -3.63
N ARG A 21 0.21 -8.41 -2.68
CA ARG A 21 -1.18 -8.01 -2.91
C ARG A 21 -1.37 -6.55 -2.52
N THR A 22 -2.14 -5.81 -3.29
CA THR A 22 -2.54 -4.43 -2.98
C THR A 22 -3.93 -4.14 -3.53
N VAL A 23 -4.53 -3.04 -3.10
CA VAL A 23 -5.84 -2.61 -3.60
C VAL A 23 -5.75 -2.14 -5.06
N ALA A 24 -6.76 -2.39 -5.89
CA ALA A 24 -6.71 -2.05 -7.32
C ALA A 24 -6.84 -0.56 -7.62
N GLY A 25 -7.41 0.19 -6.68
CA GLY A 25 -7.54 1.63 -6.76
C GLY A 25 -8.05 2.20 -5.44
N PRO A 26 -8.56 3.44 -5.44
CA PRO A 26 -9.30 3.98 -4.30
C PRO A 26 -10.57 3.18 -4.04
N GLY A 27 -10.90 2.94 -2.78
CA GLY A 27 -12.18 2.35 -2.37
C GLY A 27 -12.76 3.02 -1.13
N ARG A 28 -14.07 2.94 -0.98
CA ARG A 28 -14.81 3.59 0.12
C ARG A 28 -15.95 2.71 0.62
N ALA A 29 -16.16 2.72 1.93
CA ALA A 29 -17.36 2.13 2.54
C ALA A 29 -17.91 3.04 3.63
N ARG A 30 -19.24 3.15 3.72
CA ARG A 30 -19.93 3.99 4.70
C ARG A 30 -21.05 3.20 5.37
N PHE A 31 -21.19 3.34 6.68
CA PHE A 31 -22.31 2.80 7.44
C PHE A 31 -22.47 3.50 8.79
N GLU A 32 -23.60 3.25 9.44
CA GLU A 32 -23.89 3.76 10.78
C GLU A 32 -24.07 2.63 11.80
N VAL A 33 -23.64 2.86 13.04
CA VAL A 33 -23.88 1.98 14.19
C VAL A 33 -24.23 2.84 15.41
N ARG A 34 -25.45 2.67 15.92
CA ARG A 34 -25.97 3.41 17.10
C ARG A 34 -25.77 4.93 16.98
N GLY A 35 -26.09 5.47 15.80
CA GLY A 35 -25.98 6.89 15.47
C GLY A 35 -24.58 7.35 15.10
N SER A 36 -23.52 6.55 15.33
CA SER A 36 -22.17 6.89 14.87
C SER A 36 -22.00 6.51 13.41
N GLU A 37 -21.58 7.46 12.57
CA GLU A 37 -21.21 7.21 11.18
C GLU A 37 -19.72 6.84 11.08
N PHE A 38 -19.44 5.83 10.27
CA PHE A 38 -18.09 5.41 9.91
C PHE A 38 -17.94 5.43 8.41
N ILE A 39 -16.84 6.03 7.94
CA ILE A 39 -16.47 6.10 6.54
C ILE A 39 -15.05 5.56 6.40
N GLY A 40 -14.90 4.38 5.82
CA GLY A 40 -13.60 3.81 5.47
C GLY A 40 -13.15 4.32 4.10
N HIS A 41 -11.89 4.73 4.01
CA HIS A 41 -11.21 5.14 2.79
C HIS A 41 -9.97 4.29 2.63
N VAL A 42 -9.72 3.74 1.45
CA VAL A 42 -8.46 3.06 1.13
C VAL A 42 -7.94 3.49 -0.21
N ARG A 43 -6.62 3.43 -0.40
CA ARG A 43 -5.99 3.55 -1.72
C ARG A 43 -4.60 2.90 -1.73
N PRO A 44 -4.02 2.63 -2.92
CA PRO A 44 -2.62 2.28 -3.04
C PRO A 44 -1.73 3.42 -2.52
N ALA A 45 -0.66 3.07 -1.81
CA ALA A 45 0.41 3.98 -1.38
C ALA A 45 1.74 3.22 -1.35
N ARG A 46 2.67 3.59 -2.24
CA ARG A 46 3.94 2.89 -2.44
C ARG A 46 5.04 3.38 -1.49
N THR A 47 4.85 4.54 -0.89
CA THR A 47 5.80 5.15 0.04
C THR A 47 5.10 5.62 1.29
N VAL A 48 5.87 5.82 2.37
CA VAL A 48 5.35 6.38 3.62
C VAL A 48 4.81 7.79 3.37
N ASP A 49 5.50 8.60 2.58
CA ASP A 49 5.05 9.96 2.23
C ASP A 49 3.71 9.96 1.48
N GLU A 50 3.49 9.00 0.56
CA GLU A 50 2.19 8.84 -0.11
C GLU A 50 1.08 8.44 0.87
N ALA A 51 1.39 7.59 1.85
CA ALA A 51 0.45 7.17 2.88
C ALA A 51 0.11 8.34 3.81
N GLU A 52 1.10 9.01 4.40
CA GLU A 52 0.90 10.15 5.30
C GLU A 52 0.24 11.33 4.58
N GLY A 53 0.62 11.61 3.33
CA GLY A 53 -0.05 12.62 2.51
C GLY A 53 -1.54 12.33 2.28
N PHE A 54 -1.93 11.05 2.19
CA PHE A 54 -3.35 10.68 2.13
C PHE A 54 -4.06 10.88 3.46
N VAL A 55 -3.42 10.52 4.57
CA VAL A 55 -3.95 10.71 5.92
C VAL A 55 -4.28 12.19 6.14
N GLU A 56 -3.36 13.07 5.78
CA GLU A 56 -3.55 14.51 5.90
C GLU A 56 -4.64 15.03 4.95
N ALA A 57 -4.74 14.49 3.73
CA ALA A 57 -5.82 14.86 2.81
C ALA A 57 -7.21 14.49 3.35
N VAL A 58 -7.37 13.27 3.91
CA VAL A 58 -8.64 12.83 4.51
C VAL A 58 -8.95 13.64 5.77
N ARG A 59 -7.95 13.94 6.61
CA ARG A 59 -8.10 14.82 7.78
C ARG A 59 -8.56 16.22 7.38
N ALA A 60 -8.03 16.78 6.29
CA ALA A 60 -8.44 18.08 5.78
C ALA A 60 -9.87 18.05 5.22
N GLU A 61 -10.24 17.02 4.45
CA GLU A 61 -11.61 16.83 3.92
C GLU A 61 -12.63 16.66 5.06
N HIS A 62 -12.25 15.92 6.11
CA HIS A 62 -13.08 15.58 7.25
C HIS A 62 -12.61 16.28 8.54
N ALA A 63 -12.28 17.57 8.46
CA ALA A 63 -11.71 18.34 9.56
C ALA A 63 -12.62 18.46 10.80
N VAL A 64 -13.94 18.30 10.62
CA VAL A 64 -14.94 18.34 11.70
C VAL A 64 -15.35 16.95 12.19
N ALA A 65 -14.72 15.89 11.70
CA ALA A 65 -14.95 14.54 12.22
C ALA A 65 -14.47 14.40 13.66
N THR A 66 -15.06 13.44 14.38
CA THR A 66 -14.62 13.15 15.75
C THR A 66 -13.24 12.52 15.74
N HIS A 67 -12.99 11.58 14.83
CA HIS A 67 -11.69 10.91 14.65
C HIS A 67 -11.47 10.59 13.16
N ASN A 68 -10.21 10.67 12.72
CA ASN A 68 -9.72 10.21 11.42
C ASN A 68 -8.58 9.21 11.67
N VAL A 69 -8.94 7.94 11.86
CA VAL A 69 -8.06 6.86 12.33
C VAL A 69 -7.26 6.29 11.15
N PRO A 70 -5.92 6.48 11.11
CA PRO A 70 -5.10 5.96 10.03
C PRO A 70 -4.60 4.55 10.32
N ALA A 71 -4.46 3.75 9.25
CA ALA A 71 -3.71 2.51 9.23
C ALA A 71 -3.05 2.30 7.86
N TYR A 72 -1.79 1.86 7.80
CA TYR A 72 -1.15 1.55 6.53
C TYR A 72 -0.08 0.46 6.65
N ARG A 73 0.19 -0.21 5.53
CA ARG A 73 1.28 -1.18 5.35
C ARG A 73 2.02 -0.80 4.08
N VAL A 74 3.25 -0.31 4.18
CA VAL A 74 4.05 0.16 3.04
C VAL A 74 5.37 -0.60 3.02
N ARG A 75 5.72 -1.15 1.85
CA ARG A 75 7.00 -1.83 1.61
C ARG A 75 8.15 -0.81 1.73
N ALA A 76 8.76 -0.79 2.90
CA ALA A 76 10.08 -0.23 3.18
C ALA A 76 10.99 -1.38 3.65
N ASP A 77 12.24 -1.08 3.97
CA ASP A 77 13.17 -2.04 4.58
C ASP A 77 13.48 -1.58 6.02
N PRO A 78 12.84 -2.15 7.06
CA PRO A 78 11.81 -3.20 7.03
C PRO A 78 10.41 -2.69 6.64
N LEU A 79 9.44 -3.59 6.40
CA LEU A 79 8.03 -3.26 6.14
C LEU A 79 7.52 -2.27 7.19
N ARG A 80 7.00 -1.13 6.73
CA ARG A 80 6.48 -0.09 7.61
C ARG A 80 4.98 -0.29 7.80
N GLU A 81 4.58 -0.55 9.04
CA GLU A 81 3.18 -0.61 9.44
C GLU A 81 2.83 0.50 10.42
N CYS A 82 1.71 1.17 10.20
CA CYS A 82 1.22 2.23 11.09
C CYS A 82 -0.22 1.95 11.51
N ALA A 83 -0.50 2.26 12.78
CA ALA A 83 -1.82 2.24 13.39
C ALA A 83 -1.85 3.32 14.47
N SER A 84 -2.85 4.20 14.44
CA SER A 84 -3.12 5.18 15.50
C SER A 84 -4.59 5.12 15.85
N ASP A 85 -4.92 5.19 17.15
CA ASP A 85 -6.32 5.28 17.59
C ASP A 85 -6.88 6.71 17.43
N ASP A 86 -6.06 7.71 17.09
CA ASP A 86 -6.49 9.10 16.80
C ASP A 86 -7.39 9.73 17.89
N GLY A 87 -7.15 9.39 19.15
CA GLY A 87 -7.93 9.88 20.29
C GLY A 87 -9.11 8.98 20.69
N GLU A 88 -9.38 7.90 19.96
CA GLU A 88 -10.24 6.81 20.42
C GLU A 88 -9.63 6.09 21.63
N PRO A 89 -10.43 5.34 22.42
CA PRO A 89 -9.91 4.47 23.47
C PRO A 89 -8.81 3.53 22.95
N THR A 90 -7.78 3.30 23.75
CA THR A 90 -6.61 2.51 23.36
C THR A 90 -6.98 1.11 22.84
N ASN A 91 -6.37 0.72 21.72
CA ASN A 91 -6.58 -0.53 20.99
C ASN A 91 -8.00 -0.73 20.42
N SER A 92 -8.81 0.32 20.34
CA SER A 92 -10.19 0.22 19.85
C SER A 92 -10.38 0.57 18.38
N ALA A 93 -9.38 1.16 17.72
CA ALA A 93 -9.54 1.68 16.36
C ALA A 93 -8.37 1.35 15.42
N GLY A 94 -7.18 1.92 15.66
CA GLY A 94 -6.05 1.84 14.73
C GLY A 94 -5.55 0.41 14.54
N LYS A 95 -5.38 -0.33 15.65
CA LYS A 95 -4.96 -1.74 15.59
C LYS A 95 -6.01 -2.63 14.90
N PRO A 96 -7.32 -2.56 15.25
CA PRO A 96 -8.37 -3.23 14.48
C PRO A 96 -8.40 -2.90 12.98
N ALA A 97 -8.09 -1.67 12.58
CA ALA A 97 -7.98 -1.26 11.19
C ALA A 97 -6.76 -1.90 10.49
N LEU A 98 -5.58 -1.82 11.12
CA LEU A 98 -4.34 -2.42 10.60
C LEU A 98 -4.45 -3.95 10.48
N ASN A 99 -5.08 -4.62 11.45
CA ASN A 99 -5.29 -6.07 11.43
C ASN A 99 -6.02 -6.52 10.16
N VAL A 100 -6.96 -5.72 9.63
CA VAL A 100 -7.64 -6.06 8.38
C VAL A 100 -6.66 -6.06 7.21
N LEU A 101 -5.81 -5.04 7.09
CA LEU A 101 -4.79 -4.98 6.03
C LEU A 101 -3.78 -6.13 6.12
N GLN A 102 -3.49 -6.60 7.35
CA GLN A 102 -2.64 -7.77 7.60
C GLN A 102 -3.34 -9.08 7.20
N GLN A 103 -4.61 -9.26 7.59
CA GLN A 103 -5.40 -10.44 7.27
C GLN A 103 -5.71 -10.57 5.77
N GLU A 104 -5.88 -9.43 5.08
CA GLU A 104 -6.01 -9.39 3.63
C GLU A 104 -4.67 -9.55 2.91
N GLU A 105 -3.56 -9.62 3.65
CA GLU A 105 -2.19 -9.73 3.14
C GLU A 105 -1.84 -8.60 2.16
N THR A 106 -2.48 -7.44 2.31
CA THR A 106 -2.29 -6.27 1.43
C THR A 106 -1.17 -5.37 1.91
N GLU A 107 -0.28 -5.01 1.01
CA GLU A 107 0.86 -4.11 1.22
C GLU A 107 0.83 -2.97 0.20
N ASN A 108 1.64 -1.94 0.43
CA ASN A 108 1.58 -0.66 -0.29
C ASN A 108 0.17 -0.08 -0.33
N VAL A 109 -0.46 -0.02 0.84
CA VAL A 109 -1.85 0.41 1.00
C VAL A 109 -1.97 1.30 2.23
N VAL A 110 -2.79 2.33 2.11
CA VAL A 110 -3.19 3.21 3.21
C VAL A 110 -4.71 3.17 3.36
N ALA A 111 -5.16 3.13 4.60
CA ALA A 111 -6.54 3.24 5.03
C ALA A 111 -6.70 4.39 6.01
N VAL A 112 -7.83 5.11 5.92
CA VAL A 112 -8.27 6.06 6.94
C VAL A 112 -9.74 5.80 7.20
N VAL A 113 -10.11 5.68 8.48
CA VAL A 113 -11.51 5.59 8.87
C VAL A 113 -11.90 6.89 9.57
N THR A 114 -12.78 7.65 8.92
CA THR A 114 -13.41 8.84 9.48
C THR A 114 -14.62 8.40 10.29
N ARG A 115 -14.73 8.93 11.52
CA ARG A 115 -15.87 8.68 12.40
C ARG A 115 -16.52 9.99 12.83
N TYR A 116 -17.84 10.02 12.76
CA TYR A 116 -18.68 11.03 13.41
C TYR A 116 -19.40 10.41 14.62
N TYR A 117 -19.23 10.98 15.81
CA TYR A 117 -19.85 10.47 17.03
C TYR A 117 -21.36 10.72 17.05
N GLY A 118 -22.13 9.66 17.33
CA GLY A 118 -23.59 9.67 17.29
C GLY A 118 -24.31 9.88 18.62
N GLY A 119 -23.60 10.28 19.68
CA GLY A 119 -24.18 10.44 21.02
C GLY A 119 -24.30 9.14 21.84
N THR A 120 -23.99 7.97 21.27
CA THR A 120 -24.02 6.68 21.98
C THR A 120 -22.66 5.96 21.95
N ASN A 121 -22.13 5.64 23.13
CA ASN A 121 -20.89 4.88 23.26
C ASN A 121 -21.03 3.43 22.79
N LEU A 122 -20.12 3.00 21.92
CA LEU A 122 -20.06 1.62 21.40
C LEU A 122 -19.26 0.67 22.30
N GLY A 123 -18.41 1.21 23.18
CA GLY A 123 -17.41 0.46 23.93
C GLY A 123 -16.27 -0.05 23.04
N VAL A 124 -15.16 -0.47 23.65
CA VAL A 124 -13.92 -0.87 22.94
C VAL A 124 -14.18 -1.96 21.90
N GLY A 125 -14.91 -3.03 22.27
CA GLY A 125 -15.23 -4.12 21.34
C GLY A 125 -16.19 -3.72 20.21
N GLY A 126 -17.07 -2.75 20.46
CA GLY A 126 -17.97 -2.20 19.43
C GLY A 126 -17.21 -1.34 18.42
N LEU A 127 -16.32 -0.47 18.89
CA LEU A 127 -15.42 0.33 18.07
C LEU A 127 -14.51 -0.56 17.22
N ALA A 128 -13.87 -1.55 17.83
CA ALA A 128 -12.96 -2.44 17.11
C ALA A 128 -13.65 -3.12 15.92
N ARG A 129 -14.87 -3.63 16.12
CA ARG A 129 -15.67 -4.22 15.03
C ARG A 129 -16.08 -3.20 13.97
N ALA A 130 -16.41 -1.97 14.35
CA ALA A 130 -16.77 -0.93 13.40
C ALA A 130 -15.56 -0.49 12.54
N TYR A 131 -14.41 -0.24 13.15
CA TYR A 131 -13.19 0.11 12.42
C TYR A 131 -12.74 -0.99 11.47
N SER A 132 -12.73 -2.26 11.92
CA SER A 132 -12.43 -3.38 11.03
C SER A 132 -13.44 -3.49 9.88
N ARG A 133 -14.75 -3.32 10.14
CA ARG A 133 -15.79 -3.33 9.09
C ARG A 133 -15.58 -2.23 8.06
N ALA A 134 -15.20 -1.03 8.49
CA ALA A 134 -14.99 0.11 7.60
C ALA A 134 -13.82 -0.12 6.64
N VAL A 135 -12.68 -0.59 7.17
CA VAL A 135 -11.52 -0.92 6.33
C VAL A 135 -11.85 -2.08 5.40
N LYS A 136 -12.45 -3.16 5.91
CA LYS A 136 -12.79 -4.33 5.11
C LYS A 136 -13.71 -3.97 3.94
N GLY A 137 -14.78 -3.22 4.20
CA GLY A 137 -15.69 -2.78 3.16
C GLY A 137 -15.02 -1.90 2.10
N ALA A 138 -14.10 -1.01 2.50
CA ALA A 138 -13.38 -0.16 1.56
C ALA A 138 -12.35 -0.95 0.73
N VAL A 139 -11.69 -1.96 1.32
CA VAL A 139 -10.83 -2.91 0.58
C VAL A 139 -11.64 -3.73 -0.42
N ASP A 140 -12.81 -4.22 -0.01
CA ASP A 140 -13.72 -4.98 -0.89
C ASP A 140 -14.18 -4.13 -2.08
N ASP A 141 -14.56 -2.88 -1.83
CA ASP A 141 -14.94 -1.90 -2.86
C ASP A 141 -13.77 -1.59 -3.83
N ALA A 142 -12.56 -1.42 -3.31
CA ALA A 142 -11.37 -1.18 -4.14
C ALA A 142 -10.97 -2.39 -4.98
N GLY A 143 -11.33 -3.60 -4.54
CA GLY A 143 -10.78 -4.86 -5.05
C GLY A 143 -9.28 -5.03 -4.74
N VAL A 144 -8.78 -6.26 -4.83
CA VAL A 144 -7.37 -6.60 -4.54
C VAL A 144 -6.76 -7.34 -5.73
N HIS A 145 -5.53 -7.00 -6.10
CA HIS A 145 -4.76 -7.68 -7.13
C HIS A 145 -3.33 -7.97 -6.67
N SER A 146 -2.68 -8.93 -7.34
CA SER A 146 -1.26 -9.22 -7.13
C SER A 146 -0.41 -8.36 -8.07
N VAL A 147 0.66 -7.80 -7.52
CA VAL A 147 1.69 -7.07 -8.25
C VAL A 147 2.95 -7.91 -8.25
N GLU A 148 3.48 -8.20 -9.44
CA GLU A 148 4.80 -8.80 -9.64
C GLU A 148 5.78 -7.68 -9.99
N ARG A 149 7.03 -7.74 -9.50
CA ARG A 149 8.06 -6.81 -9.98
C ARG A 149 8.28 -7.04 -11.47
N ALA A 150 8.06 -6.01 -12.28
CA ALA A 150 8.61 -5.97 -13.63
C ALA A 150 10.14 -6.02 -13.49
N GLY A 151 10.74 -7.16 -13.85
CA GLY A 151 12.19 -7.33 -13.83
C GLY A 151 12.85 -6.17 -14.57
N VAL A 152 13.78 -5.50 -13.90
CA VAL A 152 14.62 -4.49 -14.56
C VAL A 152 15.43 -5.22 -15.63
N CYS A 153 15.09 -5.00 -16.90
CA CYS A 153 15.95 -5.42 -18.00
C CYS A 153 17.19 -4.53 -18.00
N VAL A 154 18.26 -4.97 -17.33
CA VAL A 154 19.58 -4.36 -17.49
C VAL A 154 20.16 -4.88 -18.79
N SER A 155 19.93 -4.16 -19.89
CA SER A 155 20.71 -4.36 -21.11
C SER A 155 22.11 -3.79 -20.88
N ILE A 156 23.03 -4.63 -20.42
CA ILE A 156 24.46 -4.32 -20.52
C ILE A 156 24.83 -4.45 -21.99
N SER A 157 24.77 -3.35 -22.73
CA SER A 157 25.39 -3.27 -24.04
C SER A 157 26.90 -3.15 -23.84
N PRO A 158 27.73 -4.16 -24.16
CA PRO A 158 29.14 -3.92 -24.28
C PRO A 158 29.35 -3.02 -25.49
N LEU A 159 29.90 -1.83 -25.23
CA LEU A 159 30.54 -0.97 -26.21
C LEU A 159 31.21 -1.78 -27.33
N ARG A 160 30.66 -1.69 -28.54
CA ARG A 160 31.45 -1.79 -29.78
C ARG A 160 31.34 -0.46 -30.53
N CYS A 161 31.86 0.58 -29.89
CA CYS A 161 32.28 1.78 -30.61
C CYS A 161 33.68 1.49 -31.17
N ARG A 162 33.78 1.27 -32.49
CA ARG A 162 34.99 1.50 -33.31
C ARG A 162 34.61 1.54 -34.79
N SER A 163 34.62 2.78 -35.30
CA SER A 163 34.99 3.19 -36.65
C SER A 163 34.06 2.83 -37.81
N PHE A 164 33.10 3.72 -38.11
CA PHE A 164 32.59 3.89 -39.47
C PHE A 164 33.23 5.17 -40.05
N GLU A 165 34.40 4.99 -40.66
CA GLU A 165 35.02 6.00 -41.52
C GLU A 165 34.76 5.51 -42.95
N GLN A 166 33.89 6.20 -43.67
CA GLN A 166 33.96 6.23 -45.14
C GLN A 166 33.67 7.65 -45.61
N ASP A 167 34.62 8.10 -46.42
CA ASP A 167 34.85 9.45 -46.87
C ASP A 167 33.74 10.04 -47.72
N LYS A 168 33.58 11.36 -47.55
CA LYS A 168 32.97 12.24 -48.53
C LYS A 168 34.03 12.66 -49.55
N GLU A 169 34.03 12.04 -50.72
CA GLU A 169 34.55 12.58 -51.98
C GLU A 169 33.71 11.94 -53.11
N ARG A 170 33.21 12.58 -54.16
CA ARG A 170 33.47 13.89 -54.76
C ARG A 170 32.28 14.22 -55.66
N PHE A 171 31.81 15.46 -55.57
CA PHE A 171 30.93 16.07 -56.57
C PHE A 171 31.78 16.41 -57.80
N ARG A 172 31.53 15.74 -58.93
CA ARG A 172 31.62 16.23 -60.32
C ARG A 172 31.32 15.10 -61.29
#